data_AF-A0A1J3DQ39-F1
#
_entry.id   AF-A0A1J3DQ39-F1
#
_cell.length_a   1.000
_cell.length_b   1.000
_cell.length_c   1.000
_cell.angle_alpha   90.00
_cell.angle_beta   90.00
_cell.angle_gamma   90.00
#
_symmetry.space_group_name_H-M   'P 1'
#
loop_
_entity.id
_entity.type
_entity.pdbx_description
1 polymer ?
#
loop_
_entity_poly.entity_id
_entity_poly.type
_entity_poly.pdbx_seq_one_letter_code
_entity_poly.pdbx_strand_id
1 'polypeptide(L)'
;LGKGMYRTHQYSLEPIFHSRVLKHPCRVYDENEAKLFYVPFYGGIDVLRWHFKNVSEDVKDVLAIEVVKWLGSKLSWKRNSGKDHFFRSWKDLLGF
;
A
#
# COMPACT_ATOMS: atom_id res chain seq x y z
N LEU A 1 -19.14 5.72 -19.68
CA LEU A 1 -18.03 4.90 -19.16
C LEU A 1 -17.88 3.70 -20.07
N GLY A 2 -16.65 3.35 -20.47
CA GLY A 2 -16.39 2.18 -21.30
C GLY A 2 -16.70 0.87 -20.57
N LYS A 3 -16.84 -0.22 -21.30
CA LYS A 3 -17.02 -1.57 -20.72
C LYS A 3 -15.82 -1.88 -19.81
N GLY A 4 -16.08 -2.18 -18.54
CA GLY A 4 -15.03 -2.40 -17.51
C GLY A 4 -14.62 -1.17 -16.71
N MET A 5 -15.15 0.02 -17.01
CA MET A 5 -14.98 1.20 -16.17
C MET A 5 -16.13 1.33 -15.17
N TYR A 6 -15.79 1.40 -13.90
CA TYR A 6 -16.74 1.60 -12.80
C TYR A 6 -16.60 3.01 -12.25
N ARG A 7 -17.68 3.60 -11.70
CA ARG A 7 -17.62 4.87 -10.93
C ARG A 7 -17.01 4.63 -9.54
N THR A 8 -15.82 4.05 -9.50
CA THR A 8 -15.07 3.82 -8.26
C THR A 8 -14.30 5.09 -7.93
N HIS A 9 -14.39 5.55 -6.69
CA HIS A 9 -13.63 6.71 -6.22
C HIS A 9 -12.13 6.41 -6.30
N GLN A 10 -11.31 7.39 -6.71
CA GLN A 10 -9.89 7.17 -7.03
C GLN A 10 -9.04 6.63 -5.87
N TYR A 11 -9.46 6.89 -4.61
CA TYR A 11 -8.77 6.42 -3.40
C TYR A 11 -9.37 5.13 -2.82
N SER A 12 -10.41 4.56 -3.44
CA SER A 12 -11.05 3.34 -2.93
C SER A 12 -10.30 2.06 -3.30
N LEU A 13 -9.34 2.12 -4.22
CA LEU A 13 -8.66 0.92 -4.68
C LEU A 13 -7.82 0.26 -3.59
N GLU A 14 -7.09 1.04 -2.79
CA GLU A 14 -6.25 0.54 -1.70
C GLU A 14 -7.09 -0.24 -0.65
N PRO A 15 -8.20 0.29 -0.10
CA PRO A 15 -9.05 -0.48 0.82
C PRO A 15 -9.79 -1.66 0.15
N ILE A 16 -10.20 -1.53 -1.12
CA ILE A 16 -10.78 -2.67 -1.87
C ILE A 16 -9.74 -3.80 -2.01
N PHE A 17 -8.51 -3.45 -2.38
CA PHE A 17 -7.43 -4.42 -2.54
C PHE A 17 -7.07 -5.07 -1.21
N HIS A 18 -6.98 -4.30 -0.13
CA HIS A 18 -6.77 -4.84 1.21
C HIS A 18 -7.87 -5.84 1.59
N SER A 19 -9.15 -5.52 1.35
CA SER A 19 -10.23 -6.48 1.61
C SER A 19 -10.09 -7.77 0.79
N ARG A 20 -9.53 -7.72 -0.42
CA ARG A 20 -9.27 -8.91 -1.24
C ARG A 20 -8.11 -9.72 -0.70
N VAL A 21 -7.02 -9.08 -0.30
CA VAL A 21 -5.88 -9.75 0.34
C VAL A 21 -6.32 -10.47 1.62
N LEU A 22 -7.14 -9.82 2.46
CA LEU A 22 -7.64 -10.43 3.69
C LEU A 22 -8.44 -11.71 3.46
N LYS A 23 -9.10 -11.84 2.31
CA LYS A 23 -9.96 -12.96 1.90
C LYS A 23 -9.28 -13.90 0.90
N HIS A 24 -8.02 -13.66 0.55
CA HIS A 24 -7.34 -14.44 -0.47
C HIS A 24 -7.10 -15.87 0.03
N PRO A 25 -7.40 -16.93 -0.76
CA PRO A 25 -7.30 -18.31 -0.31
C PRO A 25 -5.86 -18.73 0.05
N CYS A 26 -4.86 -18.05 -0.52
CA CYS A 26 -3.45 -18.28 -0.21
C CYS A 26 -2.90 -17.40 0.92
N ARG A 27 -3.74 -16.66 1.64
CA ARG A 27 -3.30 -15.88 2.80
C ARG A 27 -2.91 -16.84 3.92
N VAL A 28 -1.69 -16.66 4.42
CA VAL A 28 -1.18 -17.37 5.59
C VAL A 28 -1.10 -16.45 6.80
N TYR A 29 -1.16 -17.02 8.00
CA TYR A 29 -1.03 -16.29 9.26
C TYR A 29 0.38 -16.39 9.85
N ASP A 30 1.11 -17.46 9.53
CA ASP A 30 2.53 -17.57 9.85
C ASP A 30 3.37 -16.77 8.84
N GLU A 31 4.11 -15.79 9.35
CA GLU A 31 5.04 -14.96 8.58
C GLU A 31 6.15 -15.79 7.92
N ASN A 32 6.52 -16.94 8.49
CA ASN A 32 7.56 -17.80 7.93
C ASN A 32 7.10 -18.56 6.68
N GLU A 33 5.81 -18.82 6.54
CA GLU A 33 5.22 -19.47 5.37
C GLU A 33 4.90 -18.48 4.25
N ALA A 34 4.91 -17.19 4.54
CA ALA A 34 4.59 -16.14 3.58
C ALA A 34 5.68 -15.99 2.52
N LYS A 35 5.26 -16.03 1.25
CA LYS A 35 6.11 -15.75 0.07
C LYS A 35 6.07 -14.28 -0.36
N LEU A 36 5.00 -13.58 -0.01
CA LEU A 36 4.76 -12.18 -0.34
C LEU A 36 4.06 -11.50 0.83
N PHE A 37 4.42 -10.24 1.06
CA PHE A 37 3.88 -9.42 2.13
C PHE A 37 3.16 -8.22 1.53
N TYR A 38 1.82 -8.23 1.63
CA TYR A 38 1.07 -7.02 1.34
C TYR A 38 1.17 -6.06 2.52
N VAL A 39 1.57 -4.82 2.26
CA VAL A 39 1.62 -3.77 3.27
C VAL A 39 0.40 -2.85 3.12
N PRO A 40 -0.53 -2.79 4.09
CA PRO A 40 -1.76 -2.00 4.00
C PRO A 40 -1.51 -0.52 4.30
N PHE A 41 -0.67 0.13 3.51
CA PHE A 41 -0.43 1.57 3.55
C PHE A 41 -1.33 2.29 2.54
N TYR A 42 -2.20 3.17 3.03
CA TYR A 42 -3.17 3.91 2.23
C TYR A 42 -2.63 5.29 1.86
N GLY A 43 -1.53 5.31 1.09
CA GLY A 43 -0.85 6.55 0.73
C GLY A 43 -1.76 7.53 0.00
N GLY A 44 -2.75 7.05 -0.75
CA GLY A 44 -3.70 7.92 -1.46
C GLY A 44 -4.64 8.66 -0.54
N ILE A 45 -5.07 7.98 0.53
CA ILE A 45 -5.89 8.60 1.57
C ILE A 45 -5.03 9.58 2.39
N ASP A 46 -3.78 9.26 2.67
CA ASP A 46 -2.89 10.19 3.37
C ASP A 46 -2.60 11.46 2.57
N VAL A 47 -2.47 11.35 1.24
CA VAL A 47 -2.39 12.54 0.36
C VAL A 47 -3.57 13.48 0.56
N LEU A 48 -4.79 12.97 0.73
CA LEU A 48 -5.98 13.80 0.96
C LEU A 48 -5.88 14.67 2.21
N ARG A 49 -5.14 14.22 3.24
CA ARG A 49 -4.91 14.97 4.48
C ARG A 49 -4.21 16.31 4.22
N TRP A 50 -3.33 16.33 3.22
CA TRP A 50 -2.44 17.46 2.91
C TRP A 50 -2.75 18.13 1.58
N HIS A 51 -3.55 17.51 0.70
CA HIS A 51 -3.76 17.95 -0.69
C HIS A 51 -4.20 19.41 -0.84
N PHE A 52 -5.01 19.90 0.09
CA PHE A 52 -5.54 21.27 0.08
C PHE A 52 -4.90 22.17 1.16
N LYS A 53 -3.79 21.75 1.76
CA LYS A 53 -3.10 22.49 2.81
C LYS A 53 -1.72 22.94 2.32
N ASN A 54 -1.36 24.17 2.66
CA ASN A 54 -0.01 24.68 2.43
C ASN A 54 0.91 24.21 3.57
N VAL A 55 1.47 23.02 3.41
CA VAL A 55 2.48 22.42 4.29
C VAL A 55 3.68 21.99 3.46
N SER A 56 4.84 21.93 4.08
CA SER A 56 6.08 21.51 3.43
C SER A 56 6.04 20.02 3.06
N GLU A 57 6.91 19.62 2.12
CA GLU A 57 6.98 18.25 1.60
C GLU A 57 7.37 17.24 2.69
N ASP A 58 8.27 17.62 3.60
CA ASP A 58 8.68 16.77 4.72
C ASP A 58 7.48 16.35 5.58
N VAL A 59 6.53 17.26 5.82
CA VAL A 59 5.30 16.97 6.58
C VAL A 59 4.41 15.97 5.83
N LYS A 60 4.36 16.06 4.50
CA LYS A 60 3.58 15.15 3.66
C LYS A 60 4.19 13.74 3.66
N ASP A 61 5.51 13.64 3.75
CA ASP A 61 6.24 12.38 3.63
C ASP A 61 6.44 11.65 4.97
N VAL A 62 6.17 12.29 6.12
CA VAL A 62 6.36 11.71 7.47
C VAL A 62 5.81 10.29 7.56
N LEU A 63 4.56 10.06 7.14
CA LEU A 63 3.93 8.76 7.32
C LEU A 63 4.58 7.69 6.43
N ALA A 64 4.93 8.02 5.19
CA ALA A 64 5.63 7.11 4.30
C ALA A 64 7.02 6.72 4.86
N ILE A 65 7.75 7.70 5.39
CA ILE A 65 9.05 7.49 6.04
C ILE A 65 8.91 6.58 7.27
N GLU A 66 7.91 6.82 8.11
CA GLU A 66 7.65 6.00 9.30
C GLU A 66 7.31 4.55 8.95
N VAL A 67 6.51 4.33 7.90
CA VAL A 67 6.20 2.98 7.40
C VAL A 67 7.46 2.26 6.92
N VAL A 68 8.31 2.92 6.14
CA VAL A 68 9.56 2.31 5.65
C VAL A 68 10.52 2.01 6.81
N LYS A 69 10.66 2.91 7.79
CA LYS A 69 11.45 2.66 9.00
C LYS A 69 10.91 1.48 9.80
N TRP A 70 9.60 1.41 9.99
CA TRP A 70 8.95 0.30 10.69
C TRP A 70 9.15 -1.02 9.96
N LEU A 71 9.00 -1.05 8.64
CA LEU A 71 9.28 -2.23 7.81
C LEU A 71 10.74 -2.66 7.93
N GLY A 72 11.68 -1.71 7.84
CA GLY A 72 13.11 -1.95 8.02
C GLY A 72 13.49 -2.59 9.36
N SER A 73 12.63 -2.50 10.38
CA SER A 73 12.84 -3.18 11.67
C SER A 73 12.49 -4.68 11.64
N LYS A 74 11.69 -5.15 10.67
CA LYS A 74 11.16 -6.52 10.62
C LYS A 74 12.16 -7.51 10.05
N LEU A 75 12.17 -8.73 10.60
CA LEU A 75 13.00 -9.83 10.09
C LEU A 75 12.58 -10.25 8.69
N SER A 76 11.26 -10.33 8.43
CA SER A 76 10.70 -10.61 7.11
C SER A 76 11.18 -9.63 6.05
N TRP A 77 11.22 -8.33 6.35
CA TRP A 77 11.76 -7.31 5.46
C TRP A 77 13.25 -7.52 5.19
N LYS A 78 14.05 -7.68 6.25
CA LYS A 78 15.51 -7.84 6.14
C LYS A 78 15.90 -9.09 5.33
N ARG A 79 15.17 -10.19 5.50
CA ARG A 79 15.42 -11.48 4.84
C ARG A 79 15.52 -11.36 3.32
N ASN A 80 14.68 -10.54 2.70
CA ASN A 80 14.67 -10.35 1.25
C ASN A 80 14.83 -8.89 0.82
N SER A 81 15.40 -8.05 1.70
CA SER A 81 15.58 -6.61 1.45
C SER A 81 14.29 -5.91 0.98
N GLY A 82 13.13 -6.33 1.49
CA GLY A 82 11.81 -5.80 1.14
C GLY A 82 11.31 -6.15 -0.27
N LYS A 83 12.02 -6.94 -1.08
CA LYS A 83 11.62 -7.26 -2.47
C LYS A 83 10.34 -8.08 -2.58
N ASP A 84 9.98 -8.80 -1.53
CA ASP A 84 8.74 -9.56 -1.38
C ASP A 84 7.63 -8.75 -0.71
N HIS A 85 7.89 -7.51 -0.31
CA HIS A 85 6.90 -6.60 0.24
C HIS A 85 6.36 -5.69 -0.85
N PHE A 86 5.05 -5.64 -0.97
CA PHE A 86 4.40 -4.83 -1.99
C PHE A 86 3.26 -4.00 -1.42
N PHE A 87 3.06 -2.87 -2.05
CA PHE A 87 1.98 -1.93 -1.78
C PHE A 87 1.06 -1.91 -2.99
N ARG A 88 -0.17 -1.47 -2.80
CA ARG A 88 -1.06 -1.16 -3.92
C ARG A 88 -1.07 0.35 -4.10
N SER A 89 -0.62 0.85 -5.24
CA SER A 89 -0.72 2.25 -5.64
C SER A 89 -1.70 2.43 -6.80
N TRP A 90 -2.20 3.64 -7.03
CA TRP A 90 -2.96 3.94 -8.26
C TRP A 90 -2.06 3.89 -9.51
N LYS A 91 -0.75 4.14 -9.38
CA LYS A 91 0.20 4.07 -10.51
C LYS A 91 0.28 2.66 -11.10
N ASP A 92 0.21 1.62 -10.28
CA ASP A 92 0.39 0.22 -10.74
C ASP A 92 -0.81 -0.33 -11.54
N LEU A 93 -1.81 0.50 -11.89
CA LEU A 93 -2.91 0.14 -12.80
C LEU A 93 -2.68 0.66 -14.22
N LEU A 94 -1.70 1.55 -14.41
CA LEU A 94 -1.42 2.17 -15.70
C LEU A 94 -0.11 1.71 -16.34
N GLY A 95 0.67 0.83 -15.71
CA GLY A 95 1.85 0.24 -16.35
C GLY A 95 2.86 1.28 -16.85
N PHE A 96 3.08 2.34 -16.08
CA PHE A 96 4.19 3.27 -16.21
C PHE A 96 5.01 3.28 -14.93
#